data_AF-F9MPC0-F1
#
_entry.id   AF-F9MPC0-F1
#
_cell.length_a   1.000
_cell.length_b   1.000
_cell.length_c   1.000
_cell.angle_alpha   90.00
_cell.angle_beta   90.00
_cell.angle_gamma   90.00
#
_symmetry.space_group_name_H-M   'P 1'
#
loop_
_entity.id
_entity.type
_entity.pdbx_description
1 polymer ?
#
loop_
_entity_poly.entity_id
_entity_poly.type
_entity_poly.pdbx_seq_one_letter_code
_entity_poly.pdbx_strand_id
1 'polypeptide(L)'
;MEVNSILALAVNSNIMGGQYDEKKWIPLCMLLMGFVFPVSAAPITHVQVTVKTAQYALPPIVQARIGASIQTVGNHVLLNQDSQTIKAQQAAYVRTLNDIVNRVLIGYTVDDISLKPGTDTQLMVRIRPWNDTVQKVTLSMDYGAVTPLGKTYIQEDIQSIEGVVDNLLLGLPIESLDWAQFTVKEVLEKK
;
A
#
# COMPACT_ATOMS: atom_id res chain seq x y z
N MET A 1 -35.24 47.38 -10.79
CA MET A 1 -36.17 47.23 -9.66
C MET A 1 -35.30 46.91 -8.46
N GLU A 2 -34.85 47.91 -7.70
CA GLU A 2 -35.64 48.60 -6.65
C GLU A 2 -36.23 47.59 -5.64
N VAL A 3 -36.13 47.72 -4.31
CA VAL A 3 -35.71 48.82 -3.43
C VAL A 3 -35.85 48.30 -1.98
N ASN A 4 -35.04 48.82 -1.05
CA ASN A 4 -35.28 48.93 0.42
C ASN A 4 -35.26 47.65 1.30
N SER A 5 -34.81 47.64 2.57
CA SER A 5 -34.77 48.72 3.58
C SER A 5 -33.82 48.43 4.76
N ILE A 6 -33.03 49.44 5.13
CA ILE A 6 -32.91 50.09 6.47
C ILE A 6 -32.42 49.29 7.70
N LEU A 7 -31.29 49.76 8.27
CA LEU A 7 -31.09 50.24 9.68
C LEU A 7 -29.57 50.44 9.88
N ALA A 8 -28.97 51.57 9.50
CA ALA A 8 -28.92 52.86 10.21
C ALA A 8 -28.50 52.75 11.70
N LEU A 9 -27.19 52.63 11.94
CA LEU A 9 -26.56 53.02 13.20
C LEU A 9 -25.79 54.32 12.96
N ALA A 10 -26.38 55.42 13.43
CA ALA A 10 -25.82 56.75 13.37
C ALA A 10 -24.62 56.85 14.33
N VAL A 11 -23.41 56.90 13.77
CA VAL A 11 -22.24 57.43 14.50
C VAL A 11 -22.23 58.94 14.29
N ASN A 12 -22.59 59.64 15.36
CA ASN A 12 -22.52 61.08 15.47
C ASN A 12 -21.04 61.52 15.49
N SER A 13 -20.58 62.20 14.43
CA SER A 13 -19.26 62.81 14.37
C SER A 13 -19.36 64.22 13.80
N ASN A 14 -19.79 65.15 14.67
CA ASN A 14 -19.59 66.56 14.43
C ASN A 14 -18.78 67.15 15.58
N ILE A 15 -17.45 67.00 15.56
CA ILE A 15 -16.51 67.95 16.18
C ILE A 15 -15.14 67.80 15.47
N MET A 16 -14.59 68.94 15.02
CA MET A 16 -13.22 69.21 14.55
C MET A 16 -12.89 68.95 13.08
N GLY A 17 -12.98 70.05 12.31
CA GLY A 17 -12.36 70.18 11.01
C GLY A 17 -10.84 69.99 11.08
N GLY A 18 -10.35 69.21 10.13
CA GLY A 18 -8.96 69.12 9.73
C GLY A 18 -8.96 68.52 8.34
N GLN A 19 -8.44 69.26 7.37
CA GLN A 19 -8.21 68.74 6.03
C GLN A 19 -7.26 67.53 6.12
N TYR A 20 -7.75 66.33 5.80
CA TYR A 20 -6.95 65.11 5.79
C TYR A 20 -6.58 64.74 4.35
N ASP A 21 -5.29 64.84 4.07
CA ASP A 21 -4.59 64.56 2.81
C ASP A 21 -4.74 63.07 2.40
N GLU A 22 -5.38 62.84 1.25
CA GLU A 22 -5.80 61.52 0.70
C GLU A 22 -4.62 60.57 0.36
N LYS A 23 -3.38 61.08 0.32
CA LYS A 23 -2.24 60.36 -0.31
C LYS A 23 -1.32 59.59 0.63
N LYS A 24 -1.73 59.32 1.87
CA LYS A 24 -0.84 58.72 2.88
C LYS A 24 -1.23 57.35 3.44
N TRP A 25 -2.37 56.79 3.03
CA TRP A 25 -2.94 55.57 3.65
C TRP A 25 -2.84 54.31 2.79
N ILE A 26 -2.40 54.42 1.54
CA ILE A 26 -2.19 53.28 0.65
C ILE A 26 -1.09 52.30 1.13
N PRO A 27 0.01 52.70 1.82
CA PRO A 27 1.09 51.73 2.09
C PRO A 27 0.82 50.81 3.30
N LEU A 28 -0.21 51.06 4.12
CA LEU A 28 -0.39 50.32 5.38
C LEU A 28 -1.17 49.00 5.25
N CYS A 29 -2.01 48.84 4.22
CA CYS A 29 -2.72 47.58 3.97
C CYS A 29 -1.92 46.57 3.13
N MET A 30 -0.88 47.00 2.40
CA MET A 30 -0.07 46.11 1.55
C MET A 30 0.93 45.24 2.34
N LEU A 31 1.20 45.56 3.60
CA LEU A 31 2.25 44.90 4.39
C LEU A 31 1.79 43.63 5.14
N LEU A 32 0.51 43.27 5.08
CA LEU A 32 -0.08 42.17 5.87
C LEU A 32 -0.41 40.90 5.08
N MET A 33 -0.12 40.83 3.78
CA MET A 33 -0.62 39.76 2.90
C MET A 33 0.42 38.69 2.49
N GLY A 34 1.61 38.69 3.10
CA GLY A 34 2.77 37.95 2.60
C GLY A 34 3.33 36.82 3.47
N PHE A 35 2.69 36.41 4.57
CA PHE A 35 3.23 35.30 5.38
C PHE A 35 2.78 33.94 4.84
N VAL A 36 3.42 33.50 3.76
CA VAL A 36 3.32 32.10 3.31
C VAL A 36 4.18 31.28 4.26
N PHE A 37 3.56 30.60 5.22
CA PHE A 37 4.27 29.66 6.08
C PHE A 37 4.89 28.55 5.21
N PRO A 38 6.17 28.18 5.40
CA PRO A 38 6.71 27.00 4.76
C PRO A 38 5.95 25.78 5.31
N VAL A 39 5.24 25.07 4.44
CA VAL A 39 4.80 23.70 4.74
C VAL A 39 6.08 22.89 4.94
N SER A 40 6.29 22.42 6.17
CA SER A 40 7.41 21.52 6.49
C SER A 40 7.19 20.20 5.75
N ALA A 41 7.90 20.05 4.65
CA ALA A 41 8.02 18.83 3.88
C ALA A 41 8.81 17.80 4.70
N ALA A 42 8.14 16.76 5.19
CA ALA A 42 8.79 15.68 5.93
C ALA A 42 9.15 14.55 4.95
N PRO A 43 10.42 14.10 4.90
CA PRO A 43 10.81 12.97 4.08
C PRO A 43 10.17 11.67 4.58
N ILE A 44 9.90 10.76 3.67
CA ILE A 44 9.45 9.40 3.98
C ILE A 44 10.68 8.62 4.48
N THR A 45 10.62 8.14 5.72
CA THR A 45 11.69 7.37 6.36
C THR A 45 11.33 5.90 6.51
N HIS A 46 10.04 5.58 6.51
CA HIS A 46 9.54 4.22 6.62
C HIS A 46 8.38 3.97 5.67
N VAL A 47 8.30 2.75 5.16
CA VAL A 47 7.19 2.29 4.31
C VAL A 47 6.63 1.02 4.93
N GLN A 48 5.34 1.00 5.21
CA GLN A 48 4.64 -0.18 5.71
C GLN A 48 3.79 -0.78 4.59
N VAL A 49 4.13 -1.98 4.14
CA VAL A 49 3.34 -2.70 3.12
C VAL A 49 2.29 -3.59 3.76
N THR A 50 1.07 -3.55 3.23
CA THR A 50 -0.01 -4.48 3.55
C THR A 50 -0.55 -5.09 2.26
N VAL A 51 -0.56 -6.42 2.18
CA VAL A 51 -1.10 -7.16 1.03
C VAL A 51 -2.47 -7.73 1.39
N LYS A 52 -3.42 -7.59 0.47
CA LYS A 52 -4.77 -8.16 0.60
C LYS A 52 -5.17 -8.88 -0.69
N THR A 53 -6.02 -9.89 -0.58
CA THR A 53 -6.74 -10.43 -1.73
C THR A 53 -8.24 -10.28 -1.51
N ALA A 54 -9.01 -10.29 -2.60
CA ALA A 54 -10.47 -10.19 -2.53
C ALA A 54 -11.16 -11.56 -2.35
N GLN A 55 -10.49 -12.66 -2.69
CA GLN A 55 -11.15 -13.95 -2.96
C GLN A 55 -10.82 -15.03 -1.92
N TYR A 56 -9.63 -15.00 -1.30
CA TYR A 56 -9.18 -16.04 -0.39
C TYR A 56 -8.13 -15.52 0.61
N ALA A 57 -7.95 -16.25 1.71
CA ALA A 57 -6.86 -15.98 2.64
C ALA A 57 -5.54 -16.50 2.04
N LEU A 58 -4.54 -15.62 1.92
CA LEU A 58 -3.20 -16.06 1.52
C LEU A 58 -2.58 -16.89 2.63
N PRO A 59 -1.94 -18.02 2.31
CA PRO A 59 -1.11 -18.72 3.28
C PRO A 59 -0.04 -17.77 3.84
N PRO A 60 0.24 -17.76 5.16
CA PRO A 60 1.08 -16.74 5.78
C PRO A 60 2.46 -16.57 5.15
N ILE A 61 3.08 -17.67 4.74
CA ILE A 61 4.41 -17.64 4.12
C ILE A 61 4.39 -17.08 2.69
N VAL A 62 3.29 -17.31 1.95
CA VAL A 62 3.06 -16.73 0.62
C VAL A 62 2.82 -15.23 0.77
N GLN A 63 2.01 -14.83 1.73
CA GLN A 63 1.79 -13.41 2.06
C GLN A 63 3.09 -12.70 2.45
N ALA A 64 3.93 -13.34 3.26
CA ALA A 64 5.22 -12.79 3.66
C ALA A 64 6.14 -12.59 2.45
N ARG A 65 6.21 -13.56 1.54
CA ARG A 65 7.03 -13.46 0.33
C ARG A 65 6.56 -12.36 -0.61
N ILE A 66 5.26 -12.31 -0.92
CA ILE A 66 4.68 -11.25 -1.75
C ILE A 66 4.89 -9.88 -1.09
N GLY A 67 4.63 -9.79 0.22
CA GLY A 67 4.84 -8.59 1.02
C GLY A 67 6.28 -8.10 0.95
N ALA A 68 7.27 -9.00 1.06
CA ALA A 68 8.68 -8.65 0.93
C ALA A 68 9.04 -8.09 -0.46
N SER A 69 8.54 -8.70 -1.54
CA SER A 69 8.76 -8.20 -2.90
C SER A 69 8.17 -6.80 -3.11
N ILE A 70 6.93 -6.58 -2.66
CA ILE A 70 6.29 -5.26 -2.73
C ILE A 70 7.01 -4.24 -1.82
N GLN A 71 7.50 -4.68 -0.66
CA GLN A 71 8.27 -3.84 0.26
C GLN A 71 9.54 -3.33 -0.40
N THR A 72 10.27 -4.17 -1.14
CA THR A 72 11.45 -3.74 -1.91
C THR A 72 11.08 -2.66 -2.93
N VAL A 73 9.98 -2.84 -3.65
CA VAL A 73 9.49 -1.85 -4.63
C VAL A 73 9.07 -0.55 -3.94
N GLY A 74 8.27 -0.62 -2.88
CA GLY A 74 7.82 0.54 -2.11
C GLY A 74 9.00 1.32 -1.54
N ASN A 75 9.99 0.62 -0.98
CA ASN A 75 11.21 1.23 -0.48
C ASN A 75 11.98 1.96 -1.58
N HIS A 76 12.14 1.32 -2.74
CA HIS A 76 12.86 1.90 -3.87
C HIS A 76 12.19 3.18 -4.42
N VAL A 77 10.86 3.19 -4.49
CA VAL A 77 10.10 4.30 -5.09
C VAL A 77 9.83 5.44 -4.10
N LEU A 78 9.63 5.14 -2.82
CA LEU A 78 9.07 6.09 -1.85
C LEU A 78 10.07 6.61 -0.81
N LEU A 79 11.11 5.84 -0.44
CA LEU A 79 12.03 6.28 0.61
C LEU A 79 12.79 7.55 0.20
N ASN A 80 13.03 8.41 1.19
CA ASN A 80 13.68 9.72 1.04
C ASN A 80 12.94 10.71 0.12
N GLN A 81 11.79 10.33 -0.45
CA GLN A 81 10.92 11.26 -1.16
C GLN A 81 10.22 12.17 -0.15
N ASP A 82 9.90 13.38 -0.57
CA ASP A 82 9.06 14.28 0.23
C ASP A 82 7.61 13.82 0.22
N SER A 83 7.05 13.59 1.42
CA SER A 83 5.66 13.12 1.58
C SER A 83 4.63 14.09 1.00
N GLN A 84 4.89 15.40 0.99
CA GLN A 84 3.97 16.39 0.40
C GLN A 84 4.00 16.34 -1.14
N THR A 85 5.18 16.15 -1.72
CA THR A 85 5.34 15.91 -3.16
C THR A 85 4.60 14.65 -3.59
N ILE A 86 4.76 13.54 -2.86
CA ILE A 86 4.05 12.28 -3.12
C ILE A 86 2.53 12.49 -3.04
N LYS A 87 2.05 13.23 -2.04
CA LYS A 87 0.63 13.54 -1.87
C LYS A 87 0.09 14.38 -3.03
N ALA A 88 0.84 15.38 -3.50
CA ALA A 88 0.45 16.23 -4.62
C ALA A 88 0.42 15.45 -5.96
N GLN A 89 1.29 14.45 -6.11
CA GLN A 89 1.44 13.66 -7.34
C GLN A 89 0.99 12.21 -7.17
N GLN A 90 0.08 11.94 -6.23
CA GLN A 90 -0.21 10.58 -5.78
C GLN A 90 -0.62 9.64 -6.91
N ALA A 91 -1.40 10.11 -7.89
CA ALA A 91 -1.82 9.30 -9.04
C ALA A 91 -0.63 8.82 -9.89
N ALA A 92 0.40 9.66 -10.07
CA ALA A 92 1.59 9.30 -10.84
C ALA A 92 2.41 8.23 -10.10
N TYR A 93 2.63 8.41 -8.80
CA TYR A 93 3.32 7.42 -7.97
C TYR A 93 2.56 6.09 -7.89
N VAL A 94 1.24 6.13 -7.74
CA VAL A 94 0.40 4.92 -7.75
C VAL A 94 0.51 4.18 -9.08
N ARG A 95 0.52 4.89 -10.22
CA ARG A 95 0.74 4.26 -11.55
C ARG A 95 2.12 3.62 -11.63
N THR A 96 3.18 4.32 -11.24
CA THR A 96 4.54 3.77 -11.23
C THR A 96 4.65 2.53 -10.35
N LEU A 97 4.08 2.57 -9.14
CA LEU A 97 4.03 1.42 -8.24
C LEU A 97 3.25 0.26 -8.87
N ASN A 98 2.10 0.53 -9.49
CA ASN A 98 1.30 -0.50 -10.17
C ASN A 98 2.09 -1.18 -11.30
N ASP A 99 2.76 -0.40 -12.15
CA ASP A 99 3.55 -0.91 -13.27
C ASP A 99 4.71 -1.79 -12.79
N ILE A 100 5.41 -1.38 -11.73
CA ILE A 100 6.54 -2.16 -11.19
C ILE A 100 6.02 -3.41 -10.47
N VAL A 101 4.99 -3.29 -9.63
CA VAL A 101 4.44 -4.43 -8.86
C VAL A 101 3.89 -5.51 -9.80
N ASN A 102 3.14 -5.14 -10.84
CA ASN A 102 2.63 -6.09 -11.83
C ASN A 102 3.76 -6.83 -12.59
N ARG A 103 4.97 -6.25 -12.69
CA ARG A 103 6.12 -6.90 -13.33
C ARG A 103 6.85 -7.86 -12.41
N VAL A 104 6.89 -7.58 -11.11
CA VAL A 104 7.66 -8.40 -10.14
C VAL A 104 6.84 -9.53 -9.52
N LEU A 105 5.51 -9.45 -9.54
CA LEU A 105 4.64 -10.47 -8.97
C LEU A 105 4.17 -11.48 -10.03
N ILE A 106 4.87 -12.61 -10.12
CA ILE A 106 4.52 -13.68 -11.07
C ILE A 106 3.27 -14.43 -10.58
N GLY A 107 2.29 -14.57 -11.47
CA GLY A 107 1.01 -15.25 -11.24
C GLY A 107 -0.10 -14.36 -10.64
N TYR A 108 0.25 -13.12 -10.26
CA TYR A 108 -0.68 -12.19 -9.64
C TYR A 108 -0.81 -10.91 -10.45
N THR A 109 -1.96 -10.27 -10.33
CA THR A 109 -2.18 -8.92 -10.82
C THR A 109 -2.68 -8.03 -9.70
N VAL A 110 -2.34 -6.74 -9.81
CA VAL A 110 -2.77 -5.72 -8.88
C VAL A 110 -4.14 -5.20 -9.29
N ASP A 111 -5.12 -5.36 -8.39
CA ASP A 111 -6.44 -4.79 -8.57
C ASP A 111 -6.53 -3.35 -8.07
N ASP A 112 -5.82 -3.01 -7.00
CA ASP A 112 -5.84 -1.68 -6.40
C ASP A 112 -4.58 -1.40 -5.59
N ILE A 113 -4.18 -0.13 -5.56
CA ILE A 113 -3.11 0.38 -4.70
C ILE A 113 -3.62 1.62 -3.98
N SER A 114 -3.62 1.55 -2.65
CA SER A 114 -3.90 2.69 -1.79
C SER A 114 -2.61 3.15 -1.11
N LEU A 115 -2.24 4.41 -1.36
CA LEU A 115 -1.09 5.06 -0.76
C LEU A 115 -1.55 6.12 0.25
N LYS A 116 -1.01 6.07 1.46
CA LYS A 116 -1.19 7.13 2.48
C LYS A 116 0.18 7.73 2.82
N PRO A 117 0.54 8.87 2.20
CA PRO A 117 1.83 9.50 2.40
C PRO A 117 1.97 10.09 3.81
N GLY A 118 3.16 9.91 4.39
CA GLY A 118 3.59 10.44 5.68
C GLY A 118 5.02 10.01 5.96
N THR A 119 5.64 10.47 7.05
CA THR A 119 6.96 9.99 7.46
C THR A 119 7.00 8.45 7.54
N ASP A 120 5.94 7.86 8.10
CA ASP A 120 5.58 6.45 7.99
C ASP A 120 4.50 6.27 6.92
N THR A 121 4.91 5.98 5.69
CA THR A 121 3.97 5.83 4.57
C THR A 121 3.33 4.45 4.57
N GLN A 122 2.00 4.40 4.43
CA GLN A 122 1.27 3.12 4.31
C GLN A 122 0.99 2.82 2.84
N LEU A 123 1.44 1.65 2.38
CA LEU A 123 1.20 1.12 1.05
C LEU A 123 0.34 -0.14 1.15
N MET A 124 -0.94 -0.02 0.81
CA MET A 124 -1.85 -1.17 0.75
C MET A 124 -2.01 -1.61 -0.71
N VAL A 125 -1.73 -2.88 -0.99
CA VAL A 125 -1.86 -3.47 -2.33
C VAL A 125 -2.88 -4.59 -2.28
N ARG A 126 -3.89 -4.49 -3.15
CA ARG A 126 -4.87 -5.56 -3.36
C ARG A 126 -4.50 -6.31 -4.61
N ILE A 127 -4.34 -7.63 -4.48
CA ILE A 127 -3.96 -8.51 -5.58
C ILE A 127 -5.01 -9.60 -5.79
N ARG A 128 -4.98 -10.19 -6.99
CA ARG A 128 -5.69 -11.41 -7.32
C ARG A 128 -4.85 -12.28 -8.25
N PRO A 129 -5.11 -13.59 -8.33
CA PRO A 129 -4.58 -14.44 -9.39
C PRO A 129 -4.94 -13.88 -10.76
N TRP A 130 -3.96 -13.89 -11.68
CA TRP A 130 -4.21 -13.53 -13.08
C TRP A 130 -5.02 -14.62 -13.78
N ASN A 131 -4.66 -15.88 -13.56
CA ASN A 131 -5.19 -17.06 -14.24
C ASN A 131 -5.70 -18.12 -13.24
N ASP A 132 -5.89 -19.34 -13.73
CA ASP A 132 -6.30 -20.50 -12.95
C ASP A 132 -5.42 -20.71 -11.71
N THR A 133 -6.07 -21.16 -10.65
CA THR A 133 -5.43 -21.49 -9.38
C THR A 133 -5.42 -23.00 -9.14
N VAL A 134 -4.48 -23.45 -8.32
CA VAL A 134 -4.39 -24.85 -7.90
C VAL A 134 -5.66 -25.25 -7.16
N GLN A 135 -6.39 -26.21 -7.74
CA GLN A 135 -7.63 -26.74 -7.17
C GLN A 135 -7.41 -28.02 -6.35
N LYS A 136 -6.33 -28.76 -6.63
CA LYS A 136 -6.01 -30.03 -6.00
C LYS A 136 -4.51 -30.29 -6.04
N VAL A 137 -3.96 -30.80 -4.96
CA VAL A 137 -2.61 -31.36 -4.91
C VAL A 137 -2.70 -32.86 -4.64
N THR A 138 -1.82 -33.64 -5.25
CA THR A 138 -1.67 -35.08 -4.98
C THR A 138 -0.20 -35.35 -4.69
N LEU A 139 0.10 -35.92 -3.53
CA LEU A 139 1.45 -36.40 -3.23
C LEU A 139 1.56 -37.87 -3.63
N SER A 140 2.61 -38.19 -4.38
CA SER A 140 2.93 -39.56 -4.78
C SER A 140 4.31 -39.91 -4.23
N MET A 141 4.39 -40.98 -3.45
CA MET A 141 5.65 -41.47 -2.89
C MET A 141 5.99 -42.84 -3.46
N ASP A 142 7.24 -42.99 -3.91
CA ASP A 142 7.83 -44.28 -4.23
C ASP A 142 8.57 -44.84 -3.01
N TYR A 143 8.02 -45.89 -2.43
CA TYR A 143 8.53 -46.53 -1.22
C TYR A 143 9.68 -47.51 -1.50
N GLY A 144 10.08 -47.74 -2.76
CA GLY A 144 11.20 -48.62 -3.11
C GLY A 144 11.19 -49.96 -2.34
N ALA A 145 12.32 -50.28 -1.69
CA ALA A 145 12.51 -51.49 -0.89
C ALA A 145 12.23 -51.31 0.63
N VAL A 146 11.32 -50.41 1.03
CA VAL A 146 10.99 -50.20 2.44
C VAL A 146 10.22 -51.40 3.01
N THR A 147 10.58 -51.81 4.23
CA THR A 147 9.91 -52.92 4.95
C THR A 147 8.46 -52.56 5.31
N PRO A 148 7.57 -53.53 5.52
CA PRO A 148 6.17 -53.24 5.89
C PRO A 148 6.03 -52.34 7.12
N LEU A 149 6.89 -52.49 8.13
CA LEU A 149 6.90 -51.62 9.32
C LEU A 149 7.37 -50.20 8.98
N GLY A 150 8.38 -50.05 8.12
CA GLY A 150 8.84 -48.74 7.66
C GLY A 150 7.77 -47.99 6.85
N LYS A 151 6.93 -48.71 6.08
CA LYS A 151 5.82 -48.10 5.33
C LYS A 151 4.78 -47.46 6.25
N THR A 152 4.47 -48.07 7.39
CA THR A 152 3.51 -47.51 8.36
C THR A 152 3.99 -46.17 8.90
N TYR A 153 5.26 -46.07 9.33
CA TYR A 153 5.82 -44.83 9.83
C TYR A 153 5.86 -43.73 8.77
N ILE A 154 6.27 -44.07 7.55
CA ILE A 154 6.30 -43.10 6.45
C ILE A 154 4.88 -42.64 6.13
N GLN A 155 3.88 -43.52 6.15
CA GLN A 155 2.50 -43.15 5.81
C GLN A 155 1.90 -42.14 6.80
N GLU A 156 2.22 -42.25 8.10
CA GLU A 156 1.82 -41.25 9.12
C GLU A 156 2.47 -39.88 8.85
N ASP A 157 3.76 -39.87 8.52
CA ASP A 157 4.48 -38.63 8.18
C ASP A 157 3.92 -37.97 6.91
N ILE A 158 3.56 -38.78 5.90
CA ILE A 158 3.00 -38.27 4.64
C ILE A 158 1.65 -37.59 4.84
N GLN A 159 0.74 -38.14 5.64
CA GLN A 159 -0.55 -37.49 5.90
C GLN A 159 -0.37 -36.11 6.56
N SER A 160 0.64 -35.96 7.42
CA SER A 160 1.01 -34.68 8.04
C SER A 160 1.53 -33.68 6.99
N ILE A 161 2.30 -34.16 6.01
CA ILE A 161 2.86 -33.34 4.93
C ILE A 161 1.78 -32.93 3.92
N GLU A 162 0.86 -33.83 3.57
CA GLU A 162 -0.26 -33.54 2.65
C GLU A 162 -1.05 -32.31 3.11
N GLY A 163 -1.44 -32.27 4.39
CA GLY A 163 -2.17 -31.13 4.94
C GLY A 163 -1.38 -29.82 4.92
N VAL A 164 -0.05 -29.87 5.10
CA VAL A 164 0.80 -28.68 4.99
C VAL A 164 0.88 -28.21 3.54
N VAL A 165 1.10 -29.12 2.60
CA VAL A 165 1.22 -28.80 1.17
C VAL A 165 -0.10 -28.25 0.62
N ASP A 166 -1.23 -28.86 0.95
CA ASP A 166 -2.55 -28.38 0.56
C ASP A 166 -2.80 -26.95 1.05
N ASN A 167 -2.56 -26.69 2.33
CA ASN A 167 -2.74 -25.35 2.90
C ASN A 167 -1.81 -24.29 2.28
N LEU A 168 -0.67 -24.70 1.72
CA LEU A 168 0.28 -23.79 1.09
C LEU A 168 -0.01 -23.55 -0.39
N LEU A 169 -0.46 -24.58 -1.11
CA LEU A 169 -0.55 -24.55 -2.57
C LEU A 169 -1.96 -24.33 -3.08
N LEU A 170 -3.00 -24.77 -2.35
CA LEU A 170 -4.38 -24.58 -2.80
C LEU A 170 -4.72 -23.10 -2.92
N GLY A 171 -5.36 -22.75 -4.04
CA GLY A 171 -5.72 -21.37 -4.36
C GLY A 171 -4.57 -20.49 -4.85
N LEU A 172 -3.33 -20.99 -4.89
CA LEU A 172 -2.24 -20.27 -5.54
C LEU A 172 -2.38 -20.30 -7.07
N PRO A 173 -1.99 -19.23 -7.79
CA PRO A 173 -1.93 -19.25 -9.25
C PRO A 173 -0.89 -20.27 -9.74
N ILE A 174 -1.19 -20.96 -10.84
CA ILE A 174 -0.32 -22.02 -11.39
C ILE A 174 1.08 -21.48 -11.72
N GLU A 175 1.18 -20.25 -12.22
CA GLU A 175 2.45 -19.60 -12.58
C GLU A 175 3.30 -19.25 -11.35
N SER A 176 2.68 -19.20 -10.17
CA SER A 176 3.41 -18.96 -8.92
C SER A 176 4.10 -20.20 -8.36
N LEU A 177 3.83 -21.39 -8.93
CA LEU A 177 4.37 -22.66 -8.44
C LEU A 177 5.90 -22.72 -8.50
N ASP A 178 6.49 -22.18 -9.57
CA ASP A 178 7.95 -22.14 -9.76
C ASP A 178 8.67 -21.45 -8.61
N TRP A 179 8.02 -20.45 -8.01
CA TRP A 179 8.56 -19.78 -6.85
C TRP A 179 8.04 -20.39 -5.55
N ALA A 180 6.76 -20.77 -5.47
CA ALA A 180 6.14 -21.33 -4.27
C ALA A 180 6.81 -22.64 -3.82
N GLN A 181 7.35 -23.45 -4.72
CA GLN A 181 8.10 -24.67 -4.35
C GLN A 181 9.26 -24.40 -3.38
N PHE A 182 9.97 -23.27 -3.52
CA PHE A 182 11.06 -22.89 -2.61
C PHE A 182 10.53 -22.57 -1.22
N THR A 183 9.33 -21.99 -1.17
CA THR A 183 8.65 -21.63 0.06
C THR A 183 8.10 -22.87 0.78
N VAL A 184 7.54 -23.82 0.04
CA VAL A 184 7.12 -25.13 0.58
C VAL A 184 8.32 -25.87 1.16
N LYS A 185 9.43 -25.94 0.40
CA LYS A 185 10.67 -26.58 0.87
C LYS A 185 11.15 -25.99 2.20
N GLU A 186 11.15 -24.67 2.34
CA GLU A 186 11.55 -24.00 3.58
C GLU A 186 10.67 -24.41 4.78
N VAL A 187 9.36 -24.56 4.59
CA VAL A 187 8.44 -25.00 5.67
C VAL A 187 8.71 -26.44 6.07
N LEU A 188 8.97 -27.30 5.09
CA LEU A 188 9.26 -28.72 5.33
C LEU A 188 10.61 -28.93 6.02
N GLU A 189 11.62 -28.12 5.70
CA GLU A 189 12.94 -28.19 6.34
C GLU A 189 12.96 -27.67 7.79
N LYS A 190 11.98 -26.83 8.17
CA LYS A 190 11.86 -26.30 9.54
C LYS A 190 11.04 -27.20 10.47
N LYS A 191 10.49 -28.30 9.96
CA LYS A 191 9.65 -29.25 10.69
C LYS A 191 10.49 -30.43 11.18
#